data_AF-A0AAE3M8L8-F1
#
_entry.id   AF-A0AAE3M8L8-F1
#
_cell.length_a   1.000
_cell.length_b   1.000
_cell.length_c   1.000
_cell.angle_alpha   90.00
_cell.angle_beta   90.00
_cell.angle_gamma   90.00
#
_symmetry.space_group_name_H-M   'P 1'
#
loop_
_entity.id
_entity.type
_entity.pdbx_description
1 polymer ?
#
loop_
_entity_poly.entity_id
_entity_poly.type
_entity_poly.pdbx_seq_one_letter_code
_entity_poly.pdbx_strand_id
1 'polypeptide(L)'
;MKYFKGIADVPQAKLRYRELAKQLHPDAGGTASEFQKMQEEYNATLLHLQKQKNTTYSQTQTSLEDELLKDLGRLARILIKKQVPQSFMKQKIRMTDSSLKKGILEGVVNLLNGL
;
A
#
# COMPACT_ATOMS: atom_id res chain seq x y z
N MET A 1 -8.43 -8.83 24.64
CA MET A 1 -9.34 -7.70 24.35
C MET A 1 -10.71 -8.03 24.89
N LYS A 2 -11.16 -7.27 25.88
CA LYS A 2 -12.45 -7.43 26.55
C LYS A 2 -13.52 -6.54 25.92
N TYR A 3 -13.15 -5.35 25.44
CA TYR A 3 -14.08 -4.33 24.93
C TYR A 3 -14.11 -4.22 23.40
N PHE A 4 -12.99 -4.53 22.72
CA PHE A 4 -12.83 -4.35 21.27
C PHE A 4 -12.78 -5.69 20.50
N LYS A 5 -13.51 -6.72 20.96
CA LYS A 5 -13.57 -8.03 20.27
C LYS A 5 -14.26 -7.91 18.90
N GLY A 6 -13.54 -8.24 17.83
CA GLY A 6 -14.11 -8.35 16.47
C GLY A 6 -14.12 -7.07 15.64
N ILE A 7 -13.38 -6.03 16.05
CA ILE A 7 -13.34 -4.77 15.30
C ILE A 7 -12.25 -4.85 14.22
N ALA A 8 -12.69 -4.89 12.96
CA ALA A 8 -11.83 -4.90 11.77
C ALA A 8 -11.58 -3.51 11.19
N ASP A 9 -12.29 -2.49 11.69
CA ASP A 9 -12.30 -1.15 11.09
C ASP A 9 -12.06 -0.04 12.12
N VAL A 10 -11.16 0.88 11.75
CA VAL A 10 -10.85 2.11 12.51
C VAL A 10 -12.10 2.96 12.84
N PRO A 11 -13.04 3.21 11.90
CA PRO A 11 -14.25 3.97 12.23
C PRO A 11 -15.16 3.24 13.23
N GLN A 12 -15.26 1.91 13.14
CA GLN A 12 -16.02 1.09 14.10
C GLN A 12 -15.36 1.11 15.49
N ALA A 13 -14.02 1.07 15.56
CA ALA A 13 -13.26 1.22 16.80
C ALA A 13 -13.57 2.55 17.49
N LYS A 14 -13.58 3.66 16.73
CA LYS A 14 -13.86 5.01 17.25
C LYS A 14 -15.29 5.16 17.79
N LEU A 15 -16.27 4.58 17.10
CA LEU A 15 -17.67 4.61 17.54
C LEU A 15 -17.85 3.85 18.85
N ARG A 16 -17.33 2.62 18.92
CA ARG A 16 -17.37 1.80 20.14
C ARG A 16 -16.63 2.45 21.31
N TYR A 17 -15.49 3.07 21.05
CA TYR A 17 -14.76 3.84 22.05
C TYR A 17 -15.61 4.98 22.63
N ARG A 18 -16.33 5.74 21.79
CA ARG A 18 -17.22 6.81 22.26
C ARG A 18 -18.39 6.30 23.11
N GLU A 19 -18.98 5.18 22.73
CA GLU A 19 -20.07 4.55 23.51
C GLU A 19 -19.57 4.10 24.89
N LEU A 20 -18.46 3.37 24.92
CA LEU A 20 -17.84 2.88 26.15
C LEU A 20 -17.35 4.03 27.02
N ALA A 21 -16.76 5.07 26.41
CA ALA A 21 -16.28 6.22 27.14
C ALA A 21 -17.41 6.95 27.87
N LYS A 22 -18.61 7.04 27.28
CA LYS A 22 -19.78 7.62 27.96
C LYS A 22 -20.30 6.76 29.12
N GLN A 23 -20.18 5.43 29.02
CA GLN A 23 -20.65 4.49 30.04
C GLN A 23 -19.66 4.32 31.21
N LEU A 24 -18.36 4.40 30.92
CA LEU A 24 -17.28 4.15 31.88
C LEU A 24 -16.63 5.46 32.38
N HIS A 25 -17.14 6.63 31.99
CA HIS A 25 -16.58 7.90 32.45
C HIS A 25 -16.76 8.04 33.97
N PRO A 26 -15.75 8.51 34.72
CA PRO A 26 -15.87 8.76 36.15
C PRO A 26 -17.01 9.71 36.53
N ASP A 27 -17.32 10.72 35.69
CA ASP A 27 -18.51 11.58 35.92
C ASP A 27 -19.86 10.85 35.72
N ALA A 28 -19.88 9.75 34.99
CA ALA A 28 -21.07 8.95 34.74
C ALA A 28 -21.21 7.76 35.73
N GLY A 29 -20.35 7.68 36.74
CA GLY A 29 -20.32 6.58 37.71
C GLY A 29 -19.37 5.43 37.37
N GLY A 30 -18.52 5.59 36.35
CA GLY A 30 -17.46 4.64 36.02
C GLY A 30 -16.22 4.78 36.91
N THR A 31 -15.30 3.81 36.81
CA THR A 31 -14.04 3.84 37.56
C THR A 31 -12.89 4.23 36.63
N ALA A 32 -12.05 5.19 37.04
CA ALA A 32 -10.91 5.66 36.24
C ALA A 32 -9.97 4.51 35.79
N SER A 33 -9.83 3.46 36.63
CA SER A 33 -9.03 2.28 36.30
C SER A 33 -9.61 1.45 35.14
N GLU A 34 -10.95 1.36 35.03
CA GLU A 34 -11.57 0.66 33.89
C GLU A 34 -11.47 1.48 32.60
N PHE A 35 -11.60 2.81 32.71
CA PHE A 35 -11.44 3.71 31.57
C PHE A 35 -10.02 3.62 31.00
N GLN A 36 -9.00 3.59 31.86
CA GLN A 36 -7.62 3.44 31.46
C GLN A 36 -7.36 2.11 30.73
N LYS A 37 -7.88 0.99 31.26
CA LYS A 37 -7.79 -0.33 30.60
C LYS A 37 -8.47 -0.33 29.24
N MET A 38 -9.63 0.32 29.13
CA MET A 38 -10.36 0.46 27.86
C MET A 38 -9.56 1.27 26.84
N GLN A 39 -8.91 2.35 27.28
CA GLN A 39 -8.08 3.20 26.43
C GLN A 39 -6.79 2.50 25.95
N GLU A 40 -6.15 1.70 26.81
CA GLU A 40 -5.02 0.85 26.44
C GLU A 40 -5.41 -0.20 25.38
N GLU A 41 -6.55 -0.88 25.55
CA GLU A 41 -7.05 -1.82 24.56
C GLU A 41 -7.38 -1.14 23.21
N TYR A 42 -7.92 0.07 23.25
CA TYR A 42 -8.21 0.85 22.04
C TYR A 42 -6.94 1.21 21.27
N ASN A 43 -5.91 1.70 21.96
CA ASN A 43 -4.61 1.99 21.33
C ASN A 43 -3.96 0.74 20.72
N ALA A 44 -4.01 -0.39 21.43
CA ALA A 44 -3.51 -1.66 20.91
C ALA A 44 -4.27 -2.11 19.65
N THR A 45 -5.59 -1.90 19.61
CA THR A 45 -6.43 -2.23 18.45
C THR A 45 -6.08 -1.35 17.25
N LEU A 46 -5.88 -0.03 17.45
CA LEU A 46 -5.47 0.87 16.38
C LEU A 46 -4.10 0.52 15.82
N LEU A 47 -3.13 0.20 16.67
CA LEU A 47 -1.80 -0.25 16.24
C LEU A 47 -1.88 -1.53 15.41
N HIS A 48 -2.72 -2.49 15.81
CA HIS A 48 -2.93 -3.72 15.06
C HIS A 48 -3.54 -3.44 13.68
N LEU A 49 -4.56 -2.60 13.60
CA LEU A 49 -5.20 -2.20 12.34
C LEU A 49 -4.25 -1.44 11.40
N GLN A 50 -3.40 -0.57 11.96
CA GLN A 50 -2.40 0.16 11.17
C GLN A 50 -1.32 -0.79 10.63
N LYS A 51 -0.87 -1.75 11.45
CA LYS A 51 0.09 -2.77 11.03
C LYS A 51 -0.47 -3.66 9.93
N GLN A 52 -1.74 -4.06 10.03
CA GLN A 52 -2.43 -4.83 9.00
C GLN A 52 -2.54 -4.07 7.67
N LYS A 53 -2.88 -2.78 7.71
CA LYS A 53 -2.90 -1.94 6.49
C LYS A 53 -1.53 -1.86 5.82
N ASN A 54 -0.46 -1.69 6.59
CA ASN A 54 0.89 -1.62 6.04
C ASN A 54 1.35 -2.95 5.43
N THR A 55 1.02 -4.09 6.03
CA THR A 55 1.36 -5.41 5.47
C THR A 55 0.61 -5.71 4.17
N THR A 56 -0.67 -5.34 4.06
CA THR A 56 -1.46 -5.55 2.84
C THR A 56 -0.96 -4.66 1.71
N TYR A 57 -0.65 -3.39 2.00
CA TYR A 57 -0.15 -2.45 0.99
C TYR A 57 1.19 -2.91 0.38
N SER A 58 2.13 -3.34 1.22
CA SER A 58 3.44 -3.83 0.77
C SER A 58 3.38 -5.13 -0.02
N GLN A 59 2.48 -6.06 0.32
CA GLN A 59 2.30 -7.31 -0.44
C GLN A 59 1.66 -7.09 -1.82
N THR A 60 0.71 -6.18 -1.95
CA THR A 60 0.12 -5.88 -3.27
C THR A 60 1.02 -5.06 -4.17
N GLN A 61 1.83 -4.14 -3.62
CA GLN A 61 2.77 -3.34 -4.41
C GLN A 61 3.94 -4.19 -4.93
N THR A 62 4.54 -5.04 -4.10
CA THR A 62 5.61 -5.94 -4.53
C THR A 62 5.16 -6.88 -5.66
N SER A 63 3.95 -7.44 -5.57
CA SER A 63 3.42 -8.31 -6.63
C SER A 63 3.17 -7.57 -7.96
N LEU A 64 2.68 -6.33 -7.91
CA LEU A 64 2.42 -5.52 -9.11
C LEU A 64 3.73 -5.06 -9.77
N GLU A 65 4.72 -4.64 -8.97
CA GLU A 65 6.02 -4.21 -9.46
C GLU A 65 6.79 -5.38 -10.09
N ASP A 66 6.74 -6.56 -9.47
CA ASP A 66 7.37 -7.78 -9.99
C ASP A 66 6.72 -8.24 -11.31
N GLU A 67 5.39 -8.16 -11.40
CA GLU A 67 4.67 -8.49 -12.63
C GLU A 67 4.99 -7.50 -13.75
N LEU A 68 5.04 -6.20 -13.43
CA LEU A 68 5.43 -5.15 -14.37
C LEU A 68 6.87 -5.35 -14.89
N LEU A 69 7.82 -5.62 -13.99
CA LEU A 69 9.22 -5.89 -14.33
C LEU A 69 9.37 -7.12 -15.24
N LYS A 70 8.59 -8.17 -14.97
CA LYS A 70 8.56 -9.38 -15.80
C LYS A 70 8.06 -9.11 -17.21
N ASP A 71 7.02 -8.27 -17.35
CA ASP A 71 6.50 -7.87 -18.65
C ASP A 71 7.46 -6.95 -19.42
N LEU A 72 8.13 -6.02 -18.73
CA LEU A 72 9.23 -5.23 -19.29
C LEU A 72 10.36 -6.12 -19.84
N GLY A 73 10.77 -7.13 -19.09
CA GLY A 73 11.78 -8.11 -19.52
C GLY A 73 11.36 -8.93 -20.74
N ARG A 74 10.09 -9.35 -20.80
CA ARG A 74 9.53 -10.04 -21.99
C ARG A 74 9.56 -9.13 -23.21
N LEU A 75 9.19 -7.87 -23.06
CA LEU A 75 9.16 -6.90 -24.15
C LEU A 75 10.57 -6.61 -24.68
N ALA A 76 11.55 -6.42 -23.80
CA ALA A 76 12.96 -6.29 -24.17
C ALA A 76 13.46 -7.50 -24.99
N ARG A 77 13.12 -8.72 -24.57
CA ARG A 77 13.49 -9.94 -25.31
C ARG A 77 12.87 -10.00 -26.70
N ILE A 78 11.61 -9.57 -26.86
CA ILE A 78 10.95 -9.49 -28.16
C ILE A 78 11.65 -8.47 -29.05
N LEU A 79 12.03 -7.30 -28.52
CA LEU A 79 12.74 -6.27 -29.27
C LEU A 79 14.09 -6.75 -29.78
N ILE A 80 14.87 -7.46 -28.94
CA ILE A 80 16.13 -8.10 -29.36
C ILE A 80 15.87 -9.11 -30.48
N LYS A 81 14.88 -10.00 -30.31
CA LYS A 81 14.52 -11.01 -31.32
C LYS A 81 14.11 -10.38 -32.65
N LYS A 82 13.45 -9.22 -32.60
CA LYS A 82 13.02 -8.46 -33.77
C LYS A 82 14.11 -7.53 -34.32
N GLN A 83 15.32 -7.57 -33.76
CA GLN A 83 16.47 -6.72 -34.14
C GLN A 83 16.12 -5.23 -34.16
N VAL A 84 15.26 -4.79 -33.23
CA VAL A 84 14.83 -3.39 -33.19
C VAL A 84 16.02 -2.53 -32.74
N PRO A 85 16.49 -1.58 -33.57
CA PRO A 85 17.60 -0.72 -33.19
C PRO A 85 17.19 0.17 -32.02
N GLN A 86 18.09 0.33 -31.03
CA GLN A 86 17.81 1.23 -29.91
C GLN A 86 17.66 2.70 -30.33
N SER A 87 18.31 3.10 -31.43
CA SER A 87 18.16 4.44 -32.02
C SER A 87 16.70 4.73 -32.38
N PHE A 88 15.98 3.73 -32.90
CA PHE A 88 14.54 3.84 -33.20
C PHE A 88 13.71 4.06 -31.93
N MET A 89 14.02 3.35 -30.85
CA MET A 89 13.35 3.54 -29.55
C MET A 89 13.60 4.94 -28.98
N LYS A 90 14.87 5.40 -29.02
CA LYS A 90 15.26 6.76 -28.60
C LYS A 90 14.56 7.84 -29.42
N GLN A 91 14.42 7.63 -30.73
CA GLN A 91 13.66 8.53 -31.60
C GLN A 91 12.17 8.53 -31.22
N LYS A 92 11.58 7.36 -30.94
CA LYS A 92 10.15 7.25 -30.58
C LYS A 92 9.82 7.90 -29.23
N ILE A 93 10.75 7.87 -28.28
CA ILE A 93 10.64 8.61 -27.00
C ILE A 93 10.52 10.12 -27.27
N ARG A 94 11.36 10.66 -28.17
CA ARG A 94 11.35 12.09 -28.54
C ARG A 94 10.07 12.51 -29.25
N MET A 95 9.47 11.63 -30.04
CA MET A 95 8.26 11.91 -30.83
C MET A 95 6.96 11.67 -30.07
N THR A 96 7.03 11.11 -28.87
CA THR A 96 5.83 10.83 -28.06
C THR A 96 5.55 12.03 -27.17
N ASP A 97 4.29 12.42 -26.99
CA ASP A 97 3.91 13.49 -26.05
C ASP A 97 3.51 12.96 -24.67
N SER A 98 3.13 11.68 -24.58
CA SER A 98 2.72 11.04 -23.33
C SER A 98 3.91 10.77 -22.40
N SER A 99 3.87 11.36 -21.20
CA SER A 99 4.86 11.14 -20.14
C SER A 99 4.97 9.66 -19.73
N LEU A 100 3.84 8.96 -19.62
CA LEU A 100 3.81 7.54 -19.27
C LEU A 100 4.50 6.68 -20.32
N LYS A 101 4.18 6.90 -21.61
CA LYS A 101 4.80 6.14 -22.71
C LYS A 101 6.30 6.42 -22.81
N LYS A 102 6.74 7.65 -22.55
CA LYS A 102 8.17 8.00 -22.46
C LYS A 102 8.86 7.18 -21.37
N GLY A 103 8.32 7.21 -20.14
CA GLY A 103 8.91 6.48 -19.01
C GLY A 103 9.03 4.97 -19.25
N ILE A 104 8.00 4.35 -19.85
CA ILE A 104 8.06 2.92 -20.20
C ILE A 104 9.13 2.64 -21.25
N LEU A 105 9.19 3.43 -22.33
CA LEU A 105 10.19 3.25 -23.39
C LEU A 105 11.61 3.50 -22.88
N GLU A 106 11.81 4.49 -22.02
CA GLU A 106 13.08 4.76 -21.34
C GLU A 106 13.49 3.59 -20.44
N GLY A 107 12.56 3.05 -19.65
CA GLY A 107 12.80 1.87 -18.82
C GLY A 107 13.24 0.66 -19.64
N VAL A 108 12.57 0.39 -20.77
CA VAL A 108 12.96 -0.69 -21.69
C VAL A 108 14.34 -0.46 -22.29
N VAL A 109 14.65 0.78 -22.73
CA VAL A 109 15.96 1.12 -23.30
C VAL A 109 17.08 0.96 -22.25
N ASN A 110 16.84 1.39 -21.01
CA ASN A 110 17.80 1.24 -19.91
C ASN A 110 18.05 -0.24 -19.59
N LEU A 111 17.01 -1.06 -19.57
CA LEU A 111 17.14 -2.51 -19.39
C LEU A 111 17.98 -3.13 -20.51
N LEU A 112 17.71 -2.76 -21.77
CA LEU A 112 18.47 -3.22 -22.94
C LEU A 112 19.93 -2.75 -22.95
N ASN A 113 20.26 -1.65 -22.27
CA ASN A 113 21.64 -1.18 -22.13
C ASN A 113 22.41 -1.89 -21.01
N GLY A 114 21.71 -2.45 -20.03
CA GLY A 114 22.30 -3.19 -18.91
C GLY A 114 22.43 -4.70 -19.15
N LEU A 115 21.90 -5.21 -20.26
CA LEU A 115 22.03 -6.59 -20.74
C LEU A 115 23.27 -6.74 -21.62
#